data_AF-A0A411KG23-F1
#
_entry.id   AF-A0A411KG23-F1
#
_cell.length_a   1.000
_cell.length_b   1.000
_cell.length_c   1.000
_cell.angle_alpha   90.00
_cell.angle_beta   90.00
_cell.angle_gamma   90.00
#
_symmetry.space_group_name_H-M   'P 1'
#
loop_
_entity.id
_entity.type
_entity.pdbx_description
1 polymer ?
#
loop_
_entity_poly.entity_id
_entity_poly.type
_entity_poly.pdbx_seq_one_letter_code
_entity_poly.pdbx_strand_id
1 'polypeptide(L)'
;GYWDKLEPLYTIFDGVSKTFSGIWTPVKNDFKEFYDLYLSDVEKYNGSGKLFPKTPIPENAFSLSIIPWTSFTGFNLNINNNSNYLLPIITAGKFINKGNSIY
;
A
#
# COMPACT_ATOMS: atom_id res chain seq x y z
N GLY A 1 -8.00 -3.27 -22.84
CA GLY A 1 -8.61 -2.12 -22.17
C GLY A 1 -7.61 -1.49 -21.23
N TYR A 2 -7.94 -0.34 -20.63
CA TYR A 2 -7.14 0.31 -19.59
C TYR A 2 -8.09 0.92 -18.55
N TRP A 3 -7.59 1.19 -17.34
CA TRP A 3 -8.33 1.89 -16.29
C TRP A 3 -8.00 3.38 -16.35
N ASP A 4 -9.01 4.24 -16.33
CA ASP A 4 -8.80 5.71 -16.26
C ASP A 4 -8.22 6.15 -14.90
N LYS A 5 -8.40 5.29 -13.89
CA LYS A 5 -8.00 5.55 -12.50
C LYS A 5 -7.62 4.26 -11.80
N LEU A 6 -6.60 4.31 -10.95
CA LEU A 6 -6.20 3.21 -10.08
C LEU A 6 -6.41 3.58 -8.61
N GLU A 7 -6.74 2.59 -7.79
CA GLU A 7 -6.88 2.75 -6.34
C GLU A 7 -5.68 2.12 -5.61
N PRO A 8 -5.07 2.76 -4.60
CA PRO A 8 -3.98 2.17 -3.85
C PRO A 8 -4.51 1.11 -2.89
N LEU A 9 -4.05 -0.14 -3.02
CA LEU A 9 -4.14 -1.17 -1.99
C LEU A 9 -2.84 -1.14 -1.17
N TYR A 10 -2.88 -0.51 0.00
CA TYR A 10 -1.73 -0.27 0.84
C TYR A 10 -1.71 -1.11 2.12
N THR A 11 -0.49 -1.40 2.62
CA THR A 11 -0.29 -2.15 3.86
C THR A 11 -0.36 -1.27 5.10
N ILE A 12 -1.13 -1.69 6.11
CA ILE A 12 -1.10 -1.16 7.48
C ILE A 12 -0.49 -2.19 8.43
N PHE A 13 0.31 -1.74 9.40
CA PHE A 13 1.02 -2.61 10.35
C PHE A 13 0.37 -2.59 11.72
N ASP A 14 -0.03 -3.75 12.23
CA ASP A 14 -0.49 -3.92 13.60
C ASP A 14 0.72 -4.16 14.53
N GLY A 15 0.99 -3.17 15.39
CA GLY A 15 2.08 -3.21 16.35
C GLY A 15 1.95 -4.27 17.44
N VAL A 16 0.74 -4.79 17.71
CA VAL A 16 0.51 -5.82 18.74
C VAL A 16 0.77 -7.20 18.16
N SER A 17 0.08 -7.57 17.08
CA SER A 17 0.25 -8.89 16.45
C SER A 17 1.52 -9.01 15.60
N LYS A 18 2.18 -7.88 15.29
CA LYS A 18 3.31 -7.81 14.34
C LYS A 18 2.96 -8.31 12.94
N THR A 19 1.70 -8.16 12.53
CA THR A 19 1.19 -8.56 11.22
C THR A 19 0.78 -7.36 10.37
N PHE A 20 0.54 -7.59 9.09
CA PHE A 20 0.05 -6.59 8.15
C PHE A 20 -1.35 -6.93 7.65
N SER A 21 -2.13 -5.88 7.38
CA SER A 21 -3.37 -5.94 6.60
C SER A 21 -3.23 -5.08 5.34
N GLY A 22 -3.81 -5.52 4.23
CA GLY A 22 -3.98 -4.73 3.02
C GLY A 22 -5.36 -4.08 2.98
N ILE A 23 -5.40 -2.75 2.87
CA ILE A 23 -6.63 -1.96 2.72
C ILE A 23 -6.48 -0.97 1.57
N TRP A 24 -7.59 -0.41 1.09
CA TRP A 24 -7.57 0.53 -0.03
C TRP A 24 -8.40 1.76 0.27
N THR A 25 -8.05 2.90 -0.31
CA THR A 25 -8.78 4.17 -0.15
C THR A 25 -9.02 4.77 -1.53
N PRO A 26 -10.25 5.22 -1.85
CA PRO A 26 -10.53 5.89 -3.11
C PRO A 26 -9.65 7.13 -3.29
N VAL A 27 -8.89 7.21 -4.38
CA VAL A 27 -8.11 8.39 -4.74
C VAL A 27 -9.06 9.56 -4.97
N LYS A 28 -8.67 10.72 -4.47
CA LYS A 28 -9.36 12.00 -4.68
C LYS A 28 -8.39 12.97 -5.33
N ASN A 29 -8.95 13.89 -6.12
CA ASN A 29 -8.15 14.96 -6.74
C ASN A 29 -7.65 15.96 -5.69
N ASP A 30 -8.40 16.12 -4.60
CA ASP A 30 -7.98 16.89 -3.43
C ASP A 30 -7.22 15.98 -2.46
N PHE A 31 -6.00 16.40 -2.11
CA PHE A 31 -5.14 15.63 -1.21
C PHE A 31 -5.74 15.51 0.20
N LYS A 32 -6.36 16.58 0.70
CA LYS A 32 -6.92 16.58 2.05
C LYS A 32 -8.08 15.60 2.16
N GLU A 33 -8.98 15.60 1.17
CA GLU A 33 -10.09 14.66 1.10
C GLU A 33 -9.58 13.20 1.06
N PHE A 34 -8.55 12.92 0.24
CA PHE A 34 -7.91 11.60 0.22
C PHE A 34 -7.32 11.24 1.59
N TYR A 35 -6.59 12.17 2.21
CA TYR A 35 -5.90 11.95 3.47
C TYR A 35 -6.87 11.69 4.63
N ASP A 36 -7.97 12.44 4.70
CA ASP A 36 -9.00 12.25 5.72
C ASP A 36 -9.67 10.86 5.57
N LEU A 37 -9.94 10.42 4.34
CA LEU A 37 -10.47 9.08 4.06
C LEU A 37 -9.47 7.98 4.42
N TYR A 38 -8.19 8.19 4.09
CA TYR A 38 -7.10 7.28 4.45
C TYR A 38 -7.03 7.09 5.97
N LEU A 39 -7.03 8.19 6.74
CA LEU A 39 -6.98 8.11 8.20
C LEU A 39 -8.18 7.35 8.77
N SER A 40 -9.39 7.62 8.25
CA SER A 40 -10.61 6.92 8.66
C SER A 40 -10.55 5.42 8.35
N ASP A 41 -10.03 5.04 7.18
CA ASP A 41 -9.84 3.64 6.81
C ASP A 41 -8.80 2.95 7.72
N VAL A 42 -7.66 3.60 8.00
CA VAL A 42 -6.63 3.07 8.91
C VAL A 42 -7.21 2.85 10.30
N GLU A 43 -7.89 3.85 10.87
CA GLU A 43 -8.52 3.74 12.20
C GLU A 43 -9.52 2.58 12.26
N LYS A 44 -10.35 2.43 11.24
CA LYS A 44 -11.39 1.42 11.19
C LYS A 44 -10.85 -0.01 11.05
N TYR A 45 -9.78 -0.20 10.28
CA TYR A 45 -9.31 -1.53 9.88
C TYR A 45 -8.02 -1.99 10.57
N ASN A 46 -7.33 -1.11 11.31
CA ASN A 46 -6.16 -1.47 12.08
C ASN A 46 -6.51 -2.48 13.19
N GLY A 47 -5.62 -3.44 13.45
CA GLY A 47 -5.85 -4.49 14.45
C GLY A 47 -6.99 -5.48 14.10
N SER A 48 -7.46 -5.50 12.85
CA SER A 48 -8.56 -6.40 12.44
C SER A 48 -8.21 -7.90 12.47
N GLY A 49 -6.92 -8.24 12.55
CA GLY A 49 -6.43 -9.63 12.50
C GLY A 49 -6.66 -10.35 11.17
N LYS A 50 -7.11 -9.63 10.13
CA LYS A 50 -7.41 -10.17 8.79
C LYS A 50 -6.43 -9.59 7.76
N LEU A 51 -6.04 -10.40 6.78
CA LEU A 51 -5.15 -9.96 5.71
C LEU A 51 -5.81 -8.90 4.81
N PHE A 52 -7.10 -9.06 4.48
CA PHE A 52 -7.87 -8.12 3.67
C PHE A 52 -9.21 -7.80 4.34
N PRO A 53 -9.25 -6.88 5.32
CA PRO A 53 -10.46 -6.61 6.10
C PRO A 53 -11.48 -5.72 5.37
N LYS A 54 -11.05 -4.94 4.36
CA LYS A 54 -11.91 -4.06 3.55
C LYS A 54 -12.26 -4.75 2.23
N THR A 55 -13.49 -5.28 2.15
CA THR A 55 -14.00 -6.01 0.98
C THR A 55 -15.24 -5.34 0.38
N PRO A 56 -15.50 -5.50 -0.94
CA PRO A 56 -14.61 -6.12 -1.93
C PRO A 56 -13.37 -5.24 -2.24
N ILE A 57 -12.32 -5.87 -2.78
CA ILE A 57 -11.14 -5.14 -3.30
C ILE A 57 -11.46 -4.72 -4.75
N PRO A 58 -11.26 -3.45 -5.13
CA PRO A 58 -11.48 -2.99 -6.50
C PRO A 58 -10.57 -3.71 -7.50
N GLU A 59 -11.08 -4.02 -8.68
CA GLU A 59 -10.29 -4.65 -9.75
C GLU A 59 -9.18 -3.74 -10.28
N ASN A 60 -9.34 -2.43 -10.14
CA ASN A 60 -8.36 -1.41 -10.52
C ASN A 60 -7.42 -1.02 -9.37
N ALA A 61 -7.27 -1.88 -8.35
CA ALA A 61 -6.41 -1.61 -7.21
C ALA A 61 -4.97 -2.12 -7.42
N PHE A 62 -3.99 -1.22 -7.33
CA PHE A 62 -2.57 -1.59 -7.41
C PHE A 62 -1.96 -1.76 -6.02
N SER A 63 -0.94 -2.61 -5.90
CA SER A 63 -0.34 -2.91 -4.58
C SER A 63 0.73 -1.88 -4.22
N LEU A 64 0.63 -1.31 -3.02
CA LEU A 64 1.59 -0.37 -2.43
C LEU A 64 2.02 -0.86 -1.04
N SER A 65 3.29 -1.15 -0.85
CA SER A 65 3.83 -1.60 0.44
C SER A 65 4.97 -0.69 0.91
N ILE A 66 5.14 -0.60 2.22
CA ILE A 66 6.19 0.21 2.85
C ILE A 66 6.87 -0.64 3.93
N ILE A 67 8.19 -0.75 3.86
CA ILE A 67 9.04 -1.37 4.89
C ILE A 67 9.85 -0.25 5.55
N PRO A 68 9.29 0.48 6.53
CA PRO A 68 9.87 1.72 7.03
C PRO A 68 11.12 1.51 7.91
N TRP A 69 11.48 0.27 8.22
CA TRP A 69 12.59 -0.06 9.13
C TRP A 69 13.92 -0.29 8.42
N THR A 70 13.90 -0.50 7.10
CA THR A 70 15.12 -0.80 6.34
C THR A 70 15.16 -0.08 5.00
N SER A 71 16.35 0.33 4.61
CA SER A 71 16.62 0.91 3.29
C SER A 71 17.18 -0.18 2.38
N PHE A 72 16.84 -0.15 1.10
CA PHE A 72 17.33 -1.12 0.13
C PHE A 72 17.64 -0.43 -1.21
N THR A 73 18.63 -0.95 -1.93
CA THR A 73 18.95 -0.53 -3.31
C THR A 73 18.34 -1.48 -4.35
N GLY A 74 17.79 -2.60 -3.92
CA GLY A 74 17.07 -3.56 -4.75
C GLY A 74 16.06 -4.35 -3.92
N PHE A 75 14.86 -4.50 -4.45
CA PHE A 75 13.79 -5.31 -3.87
C PHE A 75 13.07 -6.03 -5.01
N ASN A 76 12.89 -7.34 -4.88
CA ASN A 76 12.23 -8.16 -5.89
C ASN A 76 11.26 -9.11 -5.22
N LEU A 77 10.07 -9.24 -5.82
CA LEU A 77 9.10 -10.25 -5.46
C LEU A 77 9.19 -11.38 -6.47
N ASN A 78 9.62 -12.56 -6.01
CA ASN A 78 9.58 -13.79 -6.79
C ASN A 78 8.17 -14.37 -6.69
N ILE A 79 7.28 -13.93 -7.58
CA ILE A 79 5.89 -14.35 -7.57
C ILE A 79 5.65 -15.40 -8.65
N ASN A 80 5.14 -16.56 -8.26
CA ASN A 80 4.73 -17.61 -9.18
C ASN A 80 3.32 -17.33 -9.73
N ASN A 81 3.16 -16.19 -10.40
CA ASN A 81 1.87 -15.68 -10.82
C ASN A 81 1.44 -16.17 -12.21
N ASN A 82 0.12 -16.27 -12.38
CA ASN A 82 -0.58 -16.27 -13.66
C ASN A 82 -0.07 -15.10 -14.54
N SER A 83 0.22 -15.36 -15.81
CA SER A 83 0.85 -14.40 -16.75
C SER A 83 0.09 -13.10 -17.01
N ASN A 84 -1.11 -12.91 -16.42
CA ASN A 84 -2.05 -11.86 -16.77
C ASN A 84 -2.24 -10.80 -15.67
N TYR A 85 -1.45 -10.81 -14.58
CA TYR A 85 -1.47 -9.72 -13.60
C TYR A 85 -0.61 -8.55 -14.09
N LEU A 86 -1.26 -7.47 -14.52
CA LEU A 86 -0.61 -6.31 -15.16
C LEU A 86 -0.53 -5.07 -14.26
N LEU A 87 -1.16 -5.08 -13.09
CA LEU A 87 -1.14 -3.94 -12.18
C LEU A 87 0.24 -3.85 -11.49
N PRO A 88 0.74 -2.63 -11.24
CA PRO A 88 2.04 -2.47 -10.60
C PRO A 88 2.01 -2.95 -9.14
N ILE A 89 3.17 -3.45 -8.69
CA ILE A 89 3.45 -3.68 -7.28
C ILE A 89 4.61 -2.78 -6.89
N ILE A 90 4.36 -1.87 -5.96
CA ILE A 90 5.34 -0.88 -5.50
C ILE A 90 5.68 -1.17 -4.05
N THR A 91 6.97 -1.26 -3.74
CA THR A 91 7.47 -1.38 -2.37
C THR A 91 8.45 -0.25 -2.09
N ALA A 92 8.19 0.54 -1.06
CA ALA A 92 9.08 1.60 -0.58
C ALA A 92 9.83 1.16 0.69
N GLY A 93 11.06 1.63 0.84
CA GLY A 93 11.89 1.40 2.02
C GLY A 93 12.01 2.64 2.89
N LYS A 94 12.80 2.53 3.96
CA LYS A 94 13.21 3.66 4.80
C LYS A 94 14.06 4.65 3.99
N PHE A 95 13.74 5.94 4.09
CA PHE A 95 14.56 6.99 3.49
C PHE A 95 15.96 7.06 4.13
N ILE A 96 16.96 7.41 3.31
CA ILE A 96 18.33 7.72 3.73
C ILE A 96 18.67 9.18 3.42
N ASN A 97 19.26 9.86 4.40
CA ASN A 97 19.83 11.19 4.19
C ASN A 97 21.26 11.05 3.65
N LYS A 98 21.56 11.71 2.55
CA LYS A 98 22.92 11.80 2.00
C LYS A 98 23.21 13.25 1.63
N GLY A 99 23.94 13.93 2.51
CA GLY A 99 24.15 15.37 2.42
C GLY A 99 22.83 16.13 2.59
N ASN A 100 22.50 17.00 1.63
CA ASN A 100 21.26 17.78 1.61
C ASN A 100 20.11 17.09 0.84
N SER A 101 20.24 15.80 0.54
CA SER A 101 19.25 15.05 -0.25
C SER A 101 18.69 13.86 0.55
N ILE A 102 17.39 13.60 0.34
CA ILE A 102 16.66 12.46 0.88
C ILE A 102 16.46 11.46 -0.27
N TYR A 103 16.84 10.21 -0.06
CA TYR A 103 16.70 9.10 -1.02
C TYR A 103 15.83 8.00 -0.43
#